data_AF-A0A0B7AW83-F1
#
_entry.id   AF-A0A0B7AW83-F1
#
_cell.length_a   1.000
_cell.length_b   1.000
_cell.length_c   1.000
_cell.angle_alpha   90.00
_cell.angle_beta   90.00
_cell.angle_gamma   90.00
#
_symmetry.space_group_name_H-M   'P 1'
#
loop_
_entity.id
_entity.type
_entity.pdbx_description
1 polymer ?
#
loop_
_entity_poly.entity_id
_entity_poly.type
_entity_poly.pdbx_seq_one_letter_code
_entity_poly.pdbx_strand_id
1 'polypeptide(L)'
;QRYIFSTVCVAAMVLVVRCWLTHYGNMNGTNPGVVAVYYIPPLAALFVTLHWALQALPQSALEFFTQWQQVIMAQIVYLLIILSLAVITLSPLLVYMLPTRADSSIQIPYQAKFKHIVPTLYNQLKVRLGEKQDPSGVDEKPPIVYGLGSVYSASVVTLVSVVSLLLILLLGDGMAPSLLLATVLLYMFLELYSVSVSGQEHDLVTEGPTWSSMIMLNLLSSIFFYSTGHQPTIPSIRFESAYTGFYGDFSTFILPGFLIWLNTFAGTIFFSLACPALIFWPLLSSAVVRWMLKRTPEQKQETWKGDFKIFDNATQLRKRVFRVCCGMIVISSLKLLSAACASALHRRHLMVWKIFAPRFVYEAAFFVTTSTCVLLAFLYVMRVDNTLSKFIKNLPTKKQN
;
A
#
# COMPACT_ATOMS: atom_id res chain seq x y z
N GLN A 1 7.76 -22.21 -18.30
CA GLN A 1 6.33 -21.82 -18.12
C GLN A 1 6.12 -21.03 -16.83
N ARG A 2 6.57 -21.54 -15.66
CA ARG A 2 6.47 -20.84 -14.35
C ARG A 2 7.03 -19.40 -14.35
N TYR A 3 8.28 -19.20 -14.80
CA TYR A 3 8.93 -17.89 -14.86
C TYR A 3 8.12 -16.80 -15.58
N ILE A 4 7.57 -17.13 -16.76
CA ILE A 4 6.81 -16.18 -17.59
C ILE A 4 5.54 -15.75 -16.85
N PHE A 5 4.81 -16.71 -16.27
CA PHE A 5 3.60 -16.42 -15.52
C PHE A 5 3.90 -15.54 -14.29
N SER A 6 4.94 -15.86 -13.52
CA SER A 6 5.37 -15.07 -12.37
C SER A 6 5.78 -13.65 -12.75
N THR A 7 6.46 -13.48 -13.88
CA THR A 7 6.84 -12.18 -14.44
C THR A 7 5.61 -11.34 -14.79
N VAL A 8 4.62 -11.96 -15.45
CA VAL A 8 3.33 -11.32 -15.75
C VAL A 8 2.62 -10.92 -14.46
N CYS A 9 2.64 -11.75 -13.42
CA CYS A 9 2.02 -11.43 -12.14
C CYS A 9 2.66 -10.22 -11.44
N VAL A 10 3.99 -10.13 -11.39
CA VAL A 10 4.69 -8.97 -10.80
C VAL A 10 4.38 -7.70 -11.60
N ALA A 11 4.45 -7.79 -12.93
CA ALA A 11 4.15 -6.67 -13.81
C ALA A 11 2.69 -6.19 -13.61
N ALA A 12 1.73 -7.13 -13.54
CA ALA A 12 0.34 -6.83 -13.28
C ALA A 12 0.15 -6.12 -11.92
N MET A 13 0.84 -6.57 -10.87
CA MET A 13 0.75 -5.96 -9.53
C MET A 13 1.18 -4.49 -9.56
N VAL A 14 2.30 -4.18 -10.22
CA VAL A 14 2.80 -2.80 -10.36
C VAL A 14 1.88 -1.98 -11.25
N LEU A 15 1.39 -2.54 -12.36
CA LEU A 15 0.50 -1.84 -13.29
C LEU A 15 -0.85 -1.50 -12.67
N VAL A 16 -1.45 -2.41 -11.89
CA VAL A 16 -2.72 -2.18 -11.20
C VAL A 16 -2.61 -1.00 -10.23
N VAL A 17 -1.57 -0.98 -9.39
CA VAL A 17 -1.31 0.13 -8.46
C VAL A 17 -1.09 1.44 -9.22
N ARG A 18 -0.30 1.40 -10.30
CA ARG A 18 -0.02 2.56 -11.13
C ARG A 18 -1.28 3.12 -11.81
N CYS A 19 -2.12 2.26 -12.37
CA CYS A 19 -3.40 2.64 -12.97
C CYS A 19 -4.34 3.25 -11.93
N TRP A 20 -4.41 2.66 -10.74
CA TRP A 20 -5.22 3.18 -9.63
C TRP A 20 -4.73 4.57 -9.18
N LEU A 21 -3.42 4.76 -9.01
CA LEU A 21 -2.83 6.07 -8.66
C LEU A 21 -3.02 7.12 -9.76
N THR A 22 -2.93 6.75 -11.06
CA THR A 22 -3.28 7.67 -12.16
C THR A 22 -4.74 8.08 -12.12
N HIS A 23 -5.64 7.14 -11.84
CA HIS A 23 -7.08 7.38 -11.88
C HIS A 23 -7.50 8.47 -10.90
N TYR A 24 -6.90 8.46 -9.70
CA TYR A 24 -7.14 9.47 -8.67
C TYR A 24 -6.24 10.71 -8.77
N GLY A 25 -5.38 10.81 -9.79
CA GLY A 25 -4.57 11.99 -10.06
C GLY A 25 -3.32 12.15 -9.19
N ASN A 26 -2.91 11.11 -8.47
CA ASN A 26 -1.79 11.15 -7.52
C ASN A 26 -0.40 11.14 -8.19
N MET A 27 -0.33 10.92 -9.51
CA MET A 27 0.94 10.78 -10.25
C MET A 27 1.28 11.97 -11.18
N ASN A 28 0.62 13.11 -11.01
CA ASN A 28 0.77 14.25 -11.92
C ASN A 28 1.85 15.27 -11.48
N GLY A 29 2.58 15.00 -10.39
CA GLY A 29 3.52 15.96 -9.81
C GLY A 29 5.00 15.57 -9.87
N THR A 30 5.85 16.56 -9.53
CA THR A 30 7.32 16.42 -9.47
C THR A 30 7.84 16.22 -8.04
N ASN A 31 6.95 16.09 -7.06
CA ASN A 31 7.32 15.83 -5.67
C ASN A 31 8.16 14.53 -5.59
N PRO A 32 9.26 14.49 -4.82
CA PRO A 32 10.10 13.29 -4.66
C PRO A 32 9.30 12.01 -4.40
N GLY A 33 8.21 12.07 -3.61
CA GLY A 33 7.32 10.93 -3.41
C GLY A 33 6.70 10.40 -4.71
N VAL A 34 6.21 11.30 -5.56
CA VAL A 34 5.61 10.93 -6.87
C VAL A 34 6.66 10.36 -7.81
N VAL A 35 7.85 10.96 -7.86
CA VAL A 35 8.96 10.48 -8.69
C VAL A 35 9.40 9.08 -8.26
N ALA A 36 9.56 8.85 -6.95
CA ALA A 36 9.90 7.54 -6.41
C ALA A 36 8.88 6.48 -6.80
N VAL A 37 7.59 6.75 -6.62
CA VAL A 37 6.51 5.81 -6.96
C VAL A 37 6.38 5.57 -8.46
N TYR A 38 6.75 6.56 -9.28
CA TYR A 38 6.69 6.43 -10.74
C TYR A 38 7.79 5.52 -11.29
N TYR A 39 9.02 5.64 -10.79
CA TYR A 39 10.19 4.95 -11.34
C TYR A 39 10.64 3.73 -10.56
N ILE A 40 10.59 3.76 -9.22
CA ILE A 40 11.18 2.72 -8.39
C ILE A 40 10.41 1.39 -8.45
N PRO A 41 9.08 1.32 -8.27
CA PRO A 41 8.36 0.04 -8.31
C PRO A 41 8.49 -0.72 -9.64
N PRO A 42 8.36 -0.08 -10.82
CA PRO A 42 8.61 -0.78 -12.09
C PRO A 42 10.06 -1.25 -12.25
N LEU A 43 11.03 -0.46 -11.79
CA LEU A 43 12.44 -0.82 -11.85
C LEU A 43 12.76 -1.99 -10.91
N ALA A 44 12.23 -1.97 -9.69
CA ALA A 44 12.36 -3.06 -8.75
C ALA A 44 11.71 -4.35 -9.28
N ALA A 45 10.53 -4.25 -9.90
CA ALA A 45 9.90 -5.39 -10.57
C ALA A 45 10.78 -5.98 -11.69
N LEU A 46 11.44 -5.13 -12.49
CA LEU A 46 12.39 -5.58 -13.51
C LEU A 46 13.57 -6.33 -12.88
N PHE A 47 14.18 -5.79 -11.82
CA PHE A 47 15.30 -6.47 -11.18
C PHE A 47 14.90 -7.76 -10.45
N VAL A 48 13.68 -7.84 -9.91
CA VAL A 48 13.10 -9.09 -9.38
C VAL A 48 13.00 -10.14 -10.48
N THR A 49 12.48 -9.78 -11.66
CA THR A 49 12.32 -10.74 -12.76
C THR A 49 13.66 -11.11 -13.38
N LEU A 50 14.65 -10.22 -13.39
CA LEU A 50 16.02 -10.54 -13.77
C LEU A 50 16.69 -11.49 -12.76
N HIS A 51 16.47 -11.27 -11.46
CA HIS A 51 16.96 -12.18 -10.42
C HIS A 51 16.39 -13.60 -10.60
N TRP A 52 15.09 -13.72 -10.85
CA TRP A 52 14.48 -15.03 -11.12
C TRP A 52 14.92 -15.64 -12.44
N ALA A 53 15.21 -14.83 -13.48
CA ALA A 53 15.77 -15.34 -14.73
C ALA A 53 17.14 -15.98 -14.50
N LEU A 54 17.97 -15.33 -13.67
CA LEU A 54 19.28 -15.84 -13.31
C LEU A 54 19.17 -17.15 -12.52
N GLN A 55 18.23 -17.24 -11.59
CA GLN A 55 17.95 -18.49 -10.84
C GLN A 55 17.38 -19.62 -11.72
N ALA A 56 16.78 -19.29 -12.86
CA ALA A 56 16.25 -20.28 -13.79
C ALA A 56 17.32 -20.86 -14.74
N LEU A 57 18.54 -20.31 -14.75
CA LEU A 57 19.64 -20.83 -15.57
C LEU A 57 20.16 -22.18 -15.05
N PRO A 58 20.66 -23.07 -15.92
CA PRO A 58 21.31 -24.30 -15.50
C PRO A 58 22.59 -24.00 -14.74
N GLN A 59 22.97 -24.91 -13.81
CA GLN A 59 24.15 -24.73 -12.95
C GLN A 59 25.45 -24.50 -13.75
N SER A 60 25.60 -25.18 -14.90
CA SER A 60 26.74 -24.97 -15.80
C SER A 60 26.86 -23.54 -16.35
N ALA A 61 25.73 -22.85 -16.53
CA ALA A 61 25.73 -21.45 -16.93
C ALA A 61 26.04 -20.50 -15.75
N LEU A 62 25.65 -20.89 -14.53
CA LEU A 62 25.90 -20.11 -13.31
C LEU A 62 27.37 -20.11 -12.90
N GLU A 63 28.12 -21.17 -13.19
CA GLU A 63 29.56 -21.27 -12.93
C GLU A 63 30.40 -20.23 -13.68
N PHE A 64 29.91 -19.70 -14.81
CA PHE A 64 30.56 -18.58 -15.52
C PHE A 64 30.45 -17.25 -14.77
N PHE A 65 29.49 -17.13 -13.84
CA PHE A 65 29.28 -15.92 -13.06
C PHE A 65 29.96 -16.05 -11.70
N THR A 66 30.63 -14.98 -11.30
CA THR A 66 31.14 -14.84 -9.93
C THR A 66 29.99 -14.73 -8.93
N GLN A 67 30.22 -15.13 -7.67
CA GLN A 67 29.19 -15.16 -6.63
C GLN A 67 28.49 -13.80 -6.42
N TRP A 68 29.22 -12.69 -6.53
CA TRP A 68 28.63 -11.34 -6.42
C TRP A 68 27.69 -11.00 -7.57
N GLN A 69 27.99 -11.45 -8.80
CA GLN A 69 27.14 -11.25 -9.97
C GLN A 69 25.81 -12.03 -9.85
N GLN A 70 25.82 -13.14 -9.13
CA GLN A 70 24.61 -13.94 -8.90
C GLN A 70 23.61 -13.25 -7.95
N VAL A 71 24.10 -12.43 -7.02
CA VAL A 71 23.25 -11.77 -6.00
C VAL A 71 22.93 -10.31 -6.29
N ILE A 72 23.69 -9.66 -7.17
CA ILE A 72 23.60 -8.20 -7.40
C ILE A 72 22.18 -7.74 -7.76
N MET A 73 21.42 -8.54 -8.51
CA MET A 73 20.06 -8.19 -8.92
C MET A 73 19.13 -8.05 -7.72
N ALA A 74 19.21 -8.98 -6.76
CA ALA A 74 18.44 -8.89 -5.52
C ALA A 74 18.93 -7.75 -4.61
N GLN A 75 20.24 -7.48 -4.57
CA GLN A 75 20.81 -6.35 -3.82
C GLN A 75 20.31 -4.99 -4.32
N ILE A 76 20.23 -4.82 -5.65
CA ILE A 76 19.64 -3.63 -6.26
C ILE A 76 18.17 -3.48 -5.85
N VAL A 77 17.40 -4.56 -5.83
CA VAL A 77 16.00 -4.52 -5.37
C VAL A 77 15.91 -4.06 -3.91
N TYR A 78 16.75 -4.59 -3.00
CA TYR A 78 16.77 -4.12 -1.61
C TYR A 78 17.08 -2.62 -1.51
N LEU A 79 18.10 -2.14 -2.24
CA LEU A 79 18.46 -0.72 -2.26
C LEU A 79 17.31 0.14 -2.76
N LEU A 80 16.66 -0.25 -3.85
CA LEU A 80 15.50 0.43 -4.41
C LEU A 80 14.33 0.49 -3.43
N ILE A 81 14.04 -0.62 -2.75
CA ILE A 81 12.95 -0.68 -1.76
C ILE A 81 13.26 0.19 -0.54
N ILE A 82 14.48 0.13 0.00
CA ILE A 82 14.92 0.97 1.12
C ILE A 82 14.81 2.44 0.74
N LEU A 83 15.29 2.82 -0.45
CA LEU A 83 15.18 4.16 -0.99
C LEU A 83 13.71 4.60 -1.11
N SER A 84 12.85 3.74 -1.65
CA SER A 84 11.42 4.03 -1.80
C SER A 84 10.74 4.22 -0.44
N LEU A 85 11.01 3.36 0.54
CA LEU A 85 10.46 3.48 1.90
C LEU A 85 10.96 4.75 2.58
N ALA A 86 12.23 5.10 2.42
CA ALA A 86 12.79 6.36 2.96
C ALA A 86 12.12 7.58 2.32
N VAL A 87 11.98 7.62 1.00
CA VAL A 87 11.33 8.75 0.31
C VAL A 87 9.87 8.89 0.70
N ILE A 88 9.11 7.79 0.74
CA ILE A 88 7.69 7.80 1.06
C ILE A 88 7.44 8.17 2.54
N THR A 89 8.32 7.78 3.46
CA THR A 89 8.20 8.19 4.87
C THR A 89 8.56 9.67 5.10
N LEU A 90 9.55 10.18 4.36
CA LEU A 90 9.95 11.59 4.44
C LEU A 90 8.95 12.51 3.74
N SER A 91 8.48 12.12 2.55
CA SER A 91 7.56 12.87 1.67
C SER A 91 6.38 11.99 1.21
N PRO A 92 5.39 11.71 2.09
CA PRO A 92 4.28 10.81 1.79
C PRO A 92 3.22 11.40 0.85
N LEU A 93 3.21 12.73 0.64
CA LEU A 93 2.14 13.40 -0.11
C LEU A 93 2.30 13.21 -1.62
N LEU A 94 1.41 12.41 -2.20
CA LEU A 94 1.30 12.21 -3.65
C LEU A 94 0.33 13.22 -4.29
N VAL A 95 0.55 14.50 -4.00
CA VAL A 95 -0.35 15.61 -4.38
C VAL A 95 0.35 16.52 -5.37
N TYR A 96 -0.40 17.05 -6.35
CA TYR A 96 0.09 18.01 -7.33
C TYR A 96 -0.73 19.30 -7.32
N MET A 97 -0.06 20.43 -7.09
CA MET A 97 -0.67 21.77 -7.19
C MET A 97 -0.45 22.33 -8.59
N LEU A 98 -1.53 22.73 -9.26
CA LEU A 98 -1.42 23.49 -10.49
C LEU A 98 -1.19 24.97 -10.14
N PRO A 99 -0.09 25.61 -10.59
CA PRO A 99 0.12 27.03 -10.36
C PRO A 99 -0.91 27.85 -11.15
N THR A 100 -1.90 28.40 -10.46
CA THR A 100 -2.84 29.39 -11.01
C THR A 100 -2.18 30.76 -10.92
N ARG A 101 -1.27 31.11 -11.85
CA ARG A 101 -0.75 32.49 -11.96
C ARG A 101 -1.03 33.03 -13.36
N ALA A 102 -1.88 34.06 -13.41
CA ALA A 102 -2.23 34.82 -14.62
C ALA A 102 -1.00 35.45 -15.31
N ASP A 103 0.08 35.73 -14.57
CA ASP A 103 1.29 36.41 -15.06
C ASP A 103 2.40 35.49 -15.61
N SER A 104 2.21 34.17 -15.64
CA SER A 104 3.21 33.29 -16.26
C SER A 104 3.02 33.28 -17.79
N SER A 105 4.05 33.71 -18.54
CA SER A 105 4.15 33.45 -19.98
C SER A 105 3.89 31.97 -20.22
N ILE A 106 3.12 31.61 -21.25
CA ILE A 106 2.75 30.22 -21.58
C ILE A 106 4.04 29.41 -21.82
N GLN A 107 4.62 28.87 -20.76
CA GLN A 107 5.74 27.95 -20.84
C GLN A 107 5.14 26.56 -20.99
N ILE A 108 4.96 26.15 -22.25
CA ILE A 108 4.65 24.76 -22.57
C ILE A 108 5.87 23.96 -22.14
N PRO A 109 5.80 23.10 -21.10
CA PRO A 109 6.91 22.26 -20.76
C PRO A 109 7.10 21.30 -21.95
N TYR A 110 8.25 21.37 -22.62
CA TYR A 110 8.58 20.57 -23.81
C TYR A 110 8.49 19.05 -23.57
N GLN A 111 8.29 18.61 -22.32
CA GLN A 111 8.20 17.21 -21.88
C GLN A 111 6.85 16.79 -21.28
N ALA A 112 5.83 17.66 -21.22
CA ALA A 112 4.52 17.25 -20.72
C ALA A 112 3.76 16.45 -21.79
N LYS A 113 3.43 15.17 -21.52
CA LYS A 113 2.55 14.36 -22.40
C LYS A 113 1.25 15.12 -22.73
N PHE A 114 0.78 15.03 -23.98
CA PHE A 114 -0.44 15.66 -24.52
C PHE A 114 -1.67 15.62 -23.58
N LYS A 115 -1.79 14.60 -22.73
CA LYS A 115 -2.87 14.46 -21.73
C LYS A 115 -2.96 15.61 -20.72
N HIS A 116 -1.86 16.29 -20.40
CA HIS A 116 -1.86 17.40 -19.44
C HIS A 116 -1.81 18.77 -20.11
N ILE A 117 -1.44 18.84 -21.39
CA ILE A 117 -1.35 20.11 -22.12
C ILE A 117 -2.76 20.69 -22.28
N VAL A 118 -3.72 19.90 -22.78
CA VAL A 118 -5.08 20.39 -23.09
C VAL A 118 -5.82 20.93 -21.85
N PRO A 119 -5.86 20.24 -20.70
CA PRO A 119 -6.52 20.76 -19.50
C PRO A 119 -5.83 22.01 -18.94
N THR A 120 -4.49 22.05 -19.00
CA THR A 120 -3.71 23.19 -18.47
C THR A 120 -3.88 24.42 -19.36
N LEU A 121 -3.80 24.26 -20.69
CA LEU A 121 -4.10 25.31 -21.64
C LEU A 121 -5.55 25.76 -21.54
N TYR A 122 -6.51 24.82 -21.44
CA TYR A 122 -7.93 25.16 -21.30
C TYR A 122 -8.22 25.92 -20.02
N ASN A 123 -7.65 25.52 -18.88
CA ASN A 123 -7.82 26.25 -17.63
C ASN A 123 -7.11 27.61 -17.66
N GLN A 124 -5.91 27.71 -18.23
CA GLN A 124 -5.21 28.98 -18.41
C GLN A 124 -5.98 29.92 -19.35
N LEU A 125 -6.52 29.40 -20.45
CA LEU A 125 -7.39 30.13 -21.38
C LEU A 125 -8.70 30.53 -20.71
N LYS A 126 -9.32 29.65 -19.94
CA LYS A 126 -10.56 29.92 -19.20
C LYS A 126 -10.37 30.98 -18.12
N VAL A 127 -9.24 30.99 -17.43
CA VAL A 127 -8.89 32.04 -16.45
C VAL A 127 -8.68 33.37 -17.18
N ARG A 128 -7.91 33.39 -18.28
CA ARG A 128 -7.67 34.61 -19.08
C ARG A 128 -8.91 35.13 -19.81
N LEU A 129 -9.82 34.26 -20.25
CA LEU A 129 -11.11 34.66 -20.81
C LEU A 129 -12.07 35.14 -19.71
N GLY A 130 -12.02 34.53 -18.53
CA GLY A 130 -12.81 34.94 -17.36
C GLY A 130 -12.38 36.29 -16.78
N GLU A 131 -11.08 36.59 -16.77
CA GLU A 131 -10.54 37.89 -16.34
C GLU A 131 -10.97 39.07 -17.24
N LYS A 132 -11.41 38.80 -18.47
CA LYS A 132 -11.89 39.85 -19.39
C LYS A 132 -13.35 40.27 -19.18
N GLN A 133 -14.11 39.65 -18.27
CA GLN A 133 -15.55 39.89 -18.13
C GLN A 133 -16.02 40.58 -16.84
N ASP A 134 -15.20 40.73 -15.79
CA ASP A 134 -15.62 41.37 -14.53
C ASP A 134 -14.73 42.57 -14.14
N PRO A 135 -15.23 43.83 -14.20
CA PRO A 135 -14.50 45.02 -13.76
C PRO A 135 -14.54 45.25 -12.23
N SER A 136 -15.22 44.39 -11.46
CA SER A 136 -15.46 44.59 -10.03
C SER A 136 -15.31 43.30 -9.23
N GLY A 137 -14.18 43.15 -8.54
CA GLY A 137 -13.96 42.12 -7.52
C GLY A 137 -12.93 41.06 -7.95
N VAL A 138 -11.75 41.10 -7.33
CA VAL A 138 -10.68 40.11 -7.49
C VAL A 138 -11.11 38.80 -6.82
N ASP A 139 -11.93 38.00 -7.49
CA ASP A 139 -12.28 36.64 -7.03
C ASP A 139 -11.20 35.65 -7.51
N GLU A 140 -10.06 35.66 -6.79
CA GLU A 140 -8.97 34.71 -6.98
C GLU A 140 -9.50 33.27 -6.79
N LYS A 141 -9.67 32.54 -7.90
CA LYS A 141 -10.10 31.13 -7.87
C LYS A 141 -9.04 30.30 -7.13
N PRO A 142 -9.42 29.48 -6.14
CA PRO A 142 -8.46 28.71 -5.36
C PRO A 142 -7.63 27.79 -6.27
N PRO A 143 -6.34 27.55 -5.93
CA PRO A 143 -5.47 26.69 -6.71
C PRO A 143 -6.05 25.27 -6.79
N ILE A 144 -6.05 24.70 -8.00
CA ILE A 144 -6.56 23.34 -8.22
C ILE A 144 -5.48 22.35 -7.79
N VAL A 145 -5.81 21.49 -6.82
CA VAL A 145 -4.91 20.50 -6.26
C VAL A 145 -5.39 19.09 -6.63
N TYR A 146 -4.60 18.40 -7.45
CA TYR A 146 -4.85 17.02 -7.87
C TYR A 146 -4.37 16.02 -6.81
N GLY A 147 -5.10 14.92 -6.62
CA GLY A 147 -4.79 13.87 -5.65
C GLY A 147 -5.28 14.14 -4.22
N LEU A 148 -5.81 15.35 -3.94
CA LEU A 148 -6.23 15.74 -2.59
C LEU A 148 -7.34 14.83 -2.02
N GLY A 149 -8.27 14.37 -2.85
CA GLY A 149 -9.36 13.49 -2.43
C GLY A 149 -8.97 12.02 -2.15
N SER A 150 -7.70 11.64 -2.33
CA SER A 150 -7.22 10.27 -2.12
C SER A 150 -5.89 10.20 -1.36
N VAL A 151 -5.54 11.25 -0.60
CA VAL A 151 -4.20 11.41 -0.03
C VAL A 151 -3.83 10.26 0.89
N TYR A 152 -4.75 9.89 1.78
CA TYR A 152 -4.49 8.83 2.77
C TYR A 152 -4.46 7.46 2.10
N SER A 153 -5.43 7.19 1.24
CA SER A 153 -5.56 5.93 0.51
C SER A 153 -4.36 5.71 -0.41
N ALA A 154 -3.93 6.73 -1.16
CA ALA A 154 -2.76 6.66 -2.02
C ALA A 154 -1.48 6.40 -1.22
N SER A 155 -1.32 7.05 -0.06
CA SER A 155 -0.17 6.83 0.82
C SER A 155 -0.10 5.38 1.33
N VAL A 156 -1.24 4.80 1.74
CA VAL A 156 -1.34 3.43 2.26
C VAL A 156 -1.14 2.40 1.13
N VAL A 157 -1.82 2.58 -0.01
CA VAL A 157 -1.66 1.70 -1.19
C VAL A 157 -0.20 1.68 -1.65
N THR A 158 0.46 2.84 -1.65
CA THR A 158 1.87 2.94 -2.03
C THR A 158 2.76 2.19 -1.04
N LEU A 159 2.59 2.40 0.27
CA LEU A 159 3.35 1.67 1.30
C LEU A 159 3.21 0.16 1.13
N VAL A 160 1.97 -0.32 1.01
CA VAL A 160 1.68 -1.74 0.81
C VAL A 160 2.33 -2.25 -0.46
N SER A 161 2.24 -1.52 -1.58
CA SER A 161 2.82 -1.94 -2.86
C SER A 161 4.35 -2.08 -2.83
N VAL A 162 5.04 -1.17 -2.14
CA VAL A 162 6.51 -1.21 -2.00
C VAL A 162 6.93 -2.37 -1.13
N VAL A 163 6.23 -2.60 0.00
CA VAL A 163 6.49 -3.76 0.85
C VAL A 163 6.16 -5.06 0.12
N SER A 164 5.11 -5.11 -0.69
CA SER A 164 4.79 -6.28 -1.51
C SER A 164 5.92 -6.65 -2.48
N LEU A 165 6.66 -5.68 -3.03
CA LEU A 165 7.83 -5.97 -3.87
C LEU A 165 8.99 -6.58 -3.07
N LEU A 166 9.13 -6.25 -1.78
CA LEU A 166 10.08 -6.93 -0.90
C LEU A 166 9.64 -8.38 -0.65
N LEU A 167 8.35 -8.55 -0.32
CA LEU A 167 7.78 -9.86 -0.03
C LEU A 167 7.85 -10.77 -1.25
N ILE A 168 7.60 -10.26 -2.46
CA ILE A 168 7.65 -11.07 -3.69
C ILE A 168 9.07 -11.52 -4.02
N LEU A 169 10.09 -10.66 -3.80
CA LEU A 169 11.49 -11.04 -3.95
C LEU A 169 11.83 -12.20 -3.02
N LEU A 170 11.43 -12.10 -1.74
CA LEU A 170 11.71 -13.13 -0.73
C LEU A 170 10.94 -14.43 -0.95
N LEU A 171 9.70 -14.34 -1.40
CA LEU A 171 8.82 -15.48 -1.67
C LEU A 171 9.26 -16.31 -2.90
N GLY A 172 10.01 -15.69 -3.82
CA GLY A 172 10.47 -16.31 -5.05
C GLY A 172 9.40 -16.38 -6.14
N ASP A 173 9.81 -16.83 -7.33
CA ASP A 173 8.98 -16.88 -8.53
C ASP A 173 7.74 -17.78 -8.36
N GLY A 174 7.81 -18.82 -7.55
CA GLY A 174 6.72 -19.79 -7.37
C GLY A 174 5.46 -19.23 -6.71
N MET A 175 5.62 -18.24 -5.83
CA MET A 175 4.52 -17.70 -5.03
C MET A 175 4.09 -16.29 -5.46
N ALA A 176 4.68 -15.73 -6.51
CA ALA A 176 4.27 -14.46 -7.09
C ALA A 176 2.76 -14.39 -7.44
N PRO A 177 2.12 -15.45 -7.99
CA PRO A 177 0.69 -15.44 -8.25
C PRO A 177 -0.16 -15.35 -6.98
N SER A 178 0.31 -15.92 -5.86
CA SER A 178 -0.38 -15.81 -4.56
C SER A 178 -0.43 -14.36 -4.10
N LEU A 179 0.67 -13.61 -4.21
CA LEU A 179 0.67 -12.20 -3.81
C LEU A 179 -0.20 -11.33 -4.74
N LEU A 180 -0.22 -11.60 -6.05
CA LEU A 180 -1.18 -10.96 -6.96
C LEU A 180 -2.62 -11.26 -6.52
N LEU A 181 -2.94 -12.52 -6.23
CA LEU A 181 -4.25 -12.90 -5.71
C LEU A 181 -4.59 -12.17 -4.40
N ALA A 182 -3.61 -11.99 -3.50
CA ALA A 182 -3.78 -11.20 -2.27
C ALA A 182 -4.17 -9.75 -2.57
N THR A 183 -3.51 -9.12 -3.55
CA THR A 183 -3.84 -7.74 -3.96
C THR A 183 -5.24 -7.63 -4.57
N VAL A 184 -5.63 -8.59 -5.41
CA VAL A 184 -6.97 -8.63 -6.03
C VAL A 184 -8.05 -8.87 -4.97
N LEU A 185 -7.84 -9.83 -4.06
CA LEU A 185 -8.80 -10.12 -2.99
C LEU A 185 -8.92 -8.97 -2.00
N LEU A 186 -7.81 -8.29 -1.66
CA LEU A 186 -7.85 -7.08 -0.83
C LEU A 186 -8.66 -6.00 -1.52
N TYR A 187 -8.43 -5.73 -2.80
CA TYR A 187 -9.19 -4.75 -3.58
C TYR A 187 -10.70 -5.08 -3.57
N MET A 188 -11.06 -6.32 -3.94
CA MET A 188 -12.46 -6.76 -3.98
C MET A 188 -13.13 -6.68 -2.61
N PHE A 189 -12.43 -7.08 -1.55
CA PHE A 189 -12.91 -6.98 -0.19
C PHE A 189 -13.15 -5.52 0.22
N LEU A 190 -12.23 -4.61 -0.08
CA LEU A 190 -12.36 -3.19 0.24
C LEU A 190 -13.53 -2.52 -0.52
N GLU A 191 -13.74 -2.89 -1.80
CA GLU A 191 -14.89 -2.42 -2.58
C GLU A 191 -16.22 -2.93 -2.00
N LEU A 192 -16.31 -4.23 -1.69
CA LEU A 192 -17.52 -4.82 -1.08
C LEU A 192 -17.79 -4.24 0.30
N TYR A 193 -16.74 -4.04 1.10
CA TYR A 193 -16.82 -3.38 2.39
C TYR A 193 -17.33 -1.94 2.23
N SER A 194 -16.80 -1.17 1.27
CA SER A 194 -17.28 0.17 0.96
C SER A 194 -18.76 0.19 0.59
N VAL A 195 -19.25 -0.79 -0.18
CA VAL A 195 -20.68 -0.93 -0.50
C VAL A 195 -21.50 -1.17 0.77
N SER A 196 -21.06 -2.10 1.62
CA SER A 196 -21.78 -2.45 2.85
C SER A 196 -21.94 -1.27 3.82
N VAL A 197 -20.91 -0.43 3.96
CA VAL A 197 -20.95 0.73 4.85
C VAL A 197 -21.67 1.90 4.19
N SER A 198 -21.45 2.14 2.88
CA SER A 198 -22.10 3.24 2.16
C SER A 198 -23.59 2.99 1.87
N GLY A 199 -24.04 1.74 1.98
CA GLY A 199 -25.45 1.37 1.88
C GLY A 199 -26.26 1.71 3.13
N GLN A 200 -25.61 1.94 4.28
CA GLN A 200 -26.27 2.38 5.50
C GLN A 200 -26.42 3.91 5.46
N GLU A 201 -27.55 4.46 5.92
CA GLU A 201 -27.83 5.91 5.94
C GLU A 201 -26.98 6.70 6.96
N HIS A 202 -26.05 6.03 7.65
CA HIS A 202 -25.18 6.65 8.63
C HIS A 202 -24.05 7.46 7.97
N ASP A 203 -23.68 8.59 8.58
CA ASP A 203 -22.52 9.36 8.10
C ASP A 203 -21.24 8.56 8.34
N LEU A 204 -20.59 8.21 7.22
CA LEU A 204 -19.32 7.48 7.17
C LEU A 204 -18.20 8.15 7.95
N VAL A 205 -18.31 9.46 8.22
CA VAL A 205 -17.38 10.23 9.03
C VAL A 205 -17.62 10.03 10.52
N THR A 206 -18.85 9.74 10.94
CA THR A 206 -19.21 9.53 12.35
C THR A 206 -19.00 8.07 12.76
N GLU A 207 -19.43 7.12 11.93
CA GLU A 207 -19.32 5.69 12.22
C GLU A 207 -18.00 5.10 11.74
N GLY A 208 -17.19 4.62 12.70
CA GLY A 208 -15.88 4.02 12.43
C GLY A 208 -15.97 2.62 11.82
N PRO A 209 -14.82 2.01 11.48
CA PRO A 209 -14.79 0.70 10.84
C PRO A 209 -15.40 -0.41 11.71
N THR A 210 -16.08 -1.35 11.05
CA THR A 210 -16.85 -2.43 11.69
C THR A 210 -15.93 -3.55 12.17
N TRP A 211 -16.29 -4.22 13.26
CA TRP A 211 -15.56 -5.41 13.75
C TRP A 211 -15.45 -6.53 12.71
N SER A 212 -16.51 -6.73 11.92
CA SER A 212 -16.52 -7.73 10.83
C SER A 212 -15.40 -7.50 9.81
N SER A 213 -15.11 -6.24 9.46
CA SER A 213 -14.05 -5.90 8.51
C SER A 213 -12.66 -6.26 9.03
N MET A 214 -12.41 -6.01 10.32
CA MET A 214 -11.13 -6.36 10.98
C MET A 214 -10.96 -7.87 11.12
N ILE A 215 -12.04 -8.60 11.44
CA ILE A 215 -12.05 -10.06 11.49
C ILE A 215 -11.73 -10.63 10.11
N MET A 216 -12.40 -10.13 9.06
CA MET A 216 -12.17 -10.59 7.68
C MET A 216 -10.73 -10.34 7.22
N LEU A 217 -10.16 -9.17 7.54
CA LEU A 217 -8.77 -8.86 7.21
C LEU A 217 -7.77 -9.79 7.94
N ASN A 218 -8.04 -10.12 9.21
CA ASN A 218 -7.22 -11.07 9.98
C ASN A 218 -7.36 -12.52 9.46
N LEU A 219 -8.56 -12.91 9.02
CA LEU A 219 -8.80 -14.21 8.38
C LEU A 219 -8.06 -14.31 7.04
N LEU A 220 -8.13 -13.28 6.19
CA LEU A 220 -7.35 -13.20 4.94
C LEU A 220 -5.85 -13.35 5.22
N SER A 221 -5.33 -12.61 6.20
CA SER A 221 -3.96 -12.74 6.68
C SER A 221 -3.58 -14.18 7.05
N SER A 222 -4.48 -14.89 7.75
CA SER A 222 -4.26 -16.29 8.16
C SER A 222 -4.32 -17.27 6.98
N ILE A 223 -5.20 -17.04 6.00
CA ILE A 223 -5.32 -17.87 4.80
C ILE A 223 -4.08 -17.69 3.91
N PHE A 224 -3.57 -16.47 3.79
CA PHE A 224 -2.41 -16.17 2.95
C PHE A 224 -1.08 -16.66 3.51
N PHE A 225 -1.01 -17.02 4.80
CA PHE A 225 0.08 -17.85 5.32
C PHE A 225 0.15 -19.19 4.58
N TYR A 226 -0.99 -19.87 4.39
CA TYR A 226 -1.05 -21.14 3.65
C TYR A 226 -0.99 -20.94 2.14
N SER A 227 -1.61 -19.89 1.60
CA SER A 227 -1.57 -19.60 0.15
C SER A 227 -0.16 -19.29 -0.35
N THR A 228 0.71 -18.75 0.50
CA THR A 228 2.14 -18.57 0.22
C THR A 228 2.96 -19.86 0.38
N GLY A 229 2.30 -20.97 0.71
CA GLY A 229 2.86 -22.32 0.78
C GLY A 229 3.64 -22.61 2.07
N HIS A 230 3.41 -21.83 3.12
CA HIS A 230 3.97 -22.09 4.44
C HIS A 230 3.11 -23.06 5.23
N GLN A 231 3.75 -23.80 6.14
CA GLN A 231 3.08 -24.68 7.07
C GLN A 231 3.57 -24.36 8.49
N PRO A 232 2.74 -24.58 9.53
CA PRO A 232 3.13 -24.30 10.91
C PRO A 232 3.96 -25.47 11.48
N THR A 233 5.04 -25.85 10.80
CA THR A 233 5.98 -26.91 11.22
C THR A 233 7.42 -26.45 11.00
N ILE A 234 8.30 -26.71 11.98
CA ILE A 234 9.71 -26.24 11.94
C ILE A 234 10.45 -26.70 10.67
N PRO A 235 10.33 -27.96 10.20
CA PRO A 235 11.05 -28.40 8.99
C PRO A 235 10.58 -27.72 7.70
N SER A 236 9.40 -27.10 7.69
CA SER A 236 8.84 -26.42 6.51
C SER A 236 9.30 -24.96 6.37
N ILE A 237 10.09 -24.44 7.32
CA ILE A 237 10.64 -23.09 7.24
C ILE A 237 11.59 -22.99 6.04
N ARG A 238 11.37 -22.00 5.18
CA ARG A 238 12.17 -21.76 3.99
C ARG A 238 13.44 -20.96 4.32
N PHE A 239 14.43 -21.64 4.89
CA PHE A 239 15.72 -21.03 5.24
C PHE A 239 16.46 -20.44 4.04
N GLU A 240 16.19 -20.92 2.82
CA GLU A 240 16.74 -20.38 1.56
C GLU A 240 16.52 -18.87 1.40
N SER A 241 15.41 -18.34 1.94
CA SER A 241 15.09 -16.91 1.88
C SER A 241 16.09 -16.01 2.61
N ALA A 242 16.89 -16.54 3.55
CA ALA A 242 17.99 -15.81 4.17
C ALA A 242 19.11 -15.45 3.17
N TYR A 243 19.24 -16.22 2.10
CA TYR A 243 20.30 -16.07 1.10
C TYR A 243 19.83 -15.35 -0.16
N THR A 244 18.59 -14.85 -0.19
CA THR A 244 18.10 -14.02 -1.30
C THR A 244 18.87 -12.70 -1.32
N GLY A 245 19.88 -12.59 -2.20
CA GLY A 245 20.76 -11.42 -2.32
C GLY A 245 22.02 -11.44 -1.45
N PHE A 246 22.31 -12.56 -0.80
CA PHE A 246 23.48 -12.75 0.06
C PHE A 246 24.11 -14.12 -0.18
N TYR A 247 25.43 -14.23 -0.06
CA TYR A 247 26.18 -15.47 -0.21
C TYR A 247 27.23 -15.60 0.91
N GLY A 248 27.64 -16.83 1.20
CA GLY A 248 28.63 -17.14 2.22
C GLY A 248 28.07 -17.21 3.64
N ASP A 249 28.97 -17.29 4.61
CA ASP A 249 28.62 -17.42 6.02
C ASP A 249 28.27 -16.07 6.65
N PHE A 250 27.19 -16.05 7.41
CA PHE A 250 26.77 -14.88 8.18
C PHE A 250 27.47 -14.83 9.53
N SER A 251 28.05 -13.67 9.88
CA SER A 251 28.62 -13.43 11.21
C SER A 251 27.55 -13.29 12.31
N THR A 252 26.34 -12.86 11.95
CA THR A 252 25.21 -12.70 12.86
C THR A 252 23.93 -13.26 12.24
N PHE A 253 23.03 -13.79 13.07
CA PHE A 253 21.76 -14.37 12.62
C PHE A 253 20.61 -13.37 12.54
N ILE A 254 20.85 -12.08 12.80
CA ILE A 254 19.80 -11.06 12.84
C ILE A 254 19.20 -10.83 11.45
N LEU A 255 20.05 -10.54 10.45
CA LEU A 255 19.61 -10.31 9.08
C LEU A 255 19.00 -11.57 8.45
N PRO A 256 19.66 -12.75 8.46
CA PRO A 256 19.07 -14.00 7.99
C PRO A 256 17.73 -14.32 8.64
N GLY A 257 17.65 -14.20 9.96
CA GLY A 257 16.42 -14.45 10.71
C GLY A 257 15.30 -13.48 10.33
N PHE A 258 15.63 -12.20 10.11
CA PHE A 258 14.67 -11.20 9.67
C PHE A 258 14.12 -11.48 8.26
N LEU A 259 14.97 -11.89 7.30
CA LEU A 259 14.52 -12.24 5.95
C LEU A 259 13.62 -13.48 5.95
N ILE A 260 13.98 -14.51 6.74
CA ILE A 260 13.14 -15.71 6.93
C ILE A 260 11.80 -15.34 7.56
N TRP A 261 11.81 -14.42 8.53
CA TRP A 261 10.58 -13.92 9.17
C TRP A 261 9.68 -13.20 8.16
N LEU A 262 10.23 -12.29 7.36
CA LEU A 262 9.49 -11.58 6.31
C LEU A 262 8.91 -12.55 5.27
N ASN A 263 9.65 -13.59 4.89
CA ASN A 263 9.18 -14.64 3.99
C ASN A 263 8.01 -15.43 4.61
N THR A 264 8.20 -15.92 5.84
CA THR A 264 7.22 -16.78 6.54
C THR A 264 5.90 -16.05 6.82
N PHE A 265 5.99 -14.77 7.21
CA PHE A 265 4.82 -13.96 7.58
C PHE A 265 4.43 -12.95 6.51
N ALA A 266 4.79 -13.19 5.23
CA ALA A 266 4.51 -12.29 4.13
C ALA A 266 3.04 -11.88 4.03
N GLY A 267 2.12 -12.85 4.10
CA GLY A 267 0.67 -12.59 4.13
C GLY A 267 0.27 -11.71 5.31
N THR A 268 0.80 -12.00 6.50
CA THR A 268 0.53 -11.22 7.71
C THR A 268 0.99 -9.79 7.61
N ILE A 269 2.19 -9.56 7.08
CA ILE A 269 2.75 -8.23 6.87
C ILE A 269 1.89 -7.46 5.87
N PHE A 270 1.55 -8.07 4.73
CA PHE A 270 0.75 -7.46 3.67
C PHE A 270 -0.61 -6.97 4.18
N PHE A 271 -1.40 -7.85 4.80
CA PHE A 271 -2.75 -7.49 5.26
C PHE A 271 -2.74 -6.59 6.51
N SER A 272 -1.75 -6.72 7.39
CA SER A 272 -1.64 -5.86 8.57
C SER A 272 -1.27 -4.42 8.20
N LEU A 273 -0.35 -4.23 7.26
CA LEU A 273 -0.03 -2.89 6.74
C LEU A 273 -1.18 -2.26 5.94
N ALA A 274 -2.03 -3.09 5.31
CA ALA A 274 -3.21 -2.64 4.60
C ALA A 274 -4.37 -2.23 5.54
N CYS A 275 -4.29 -2.46 6.85
CA CYS A 275 -5.41 -2.21 7.76
C CYS A 275 -5.95 -0.76 7.76
N PRO A 276 -5.15 0.31 7.58
CA PRO A 276 -5.71 1.66 7.52
C PRO A 276 -6.59 1.89 6.30
N ALA A 277 -6.47 1.07 5.24
CA ALA A 277 -7.35 1.15 4.08
C ALA A 277 -8.82 0.90 4.46
N LEU A 278 -9.11 0.17 5.54
CA LEU A 278 -10.47 0.02 6.07
C LEU A 278 -11.10 1.37 6.45
N ILE A 279 -10.32 2.40 6.76
CA ILE A 279 -10.84 3.71 7.14
C ILE A 279 -11.06 4.56 5.89
N PHE A 280 -10.10 4.55 4.98
CA PHE A 280 -10.07 5.50 3.85
C PHE A 280 -10.81 5.00 2.62
N TRP A 281 -10.86 3.67 2.40
CA TRP A 281 -11.47 3.10 1.20
C TRP A 281 -12.96 3.43 1.02
N PRO A 282 -13.81 3.34 2.07
CA PRO A 282 -15.21 3.73 1.95
C PRO A 282 -15.42 5.20 1.56
N LEU A 283 -14.50 6.08 1.96
CA LEU A 283 -14.58 7.52 1.71
C LEU A 283 -14.26 7.90 0.26
N LEU A 284 -13.50 7.07 -0.46
CA LEU A 284 -13.20 7.30 -1.88
C LEU A 284 -14.46 7.26 -2.74
N SER A 285 -15.46 6.44 -2.39
CA SER A 285 -16.66 6.17 -3.20
C SER A 285 -16.28 5.87 -4.66
N SER A 286 -15.71 4.68 -4.90
CA SER A 286 -15.27 4.28 -6.23
C SER A 286 -16.44 4.24 -7.24
N ALA A 287 -16.11 4.22 -8.54
CA ALA A 287 -17.13 4.03 -9.58
C ALA A 287 -17.88 2.70 -9.43
N VAL A 288 -17.17 1.67 -8.94
CA VAL A 288 -17.71 0.32 -8.69
C VAL A 288 -18.76 0.35 -7.57
N VAL A 289 -18.47 1.05 -6.46
CA VAL A 289 -19.42 1.22 -5.36
C VAL A 289 -20.68 1.96 -5.81
N ARG A 290 -20.51 3.06 -6.57
CA ARG A 290 -21.65 3.82 -7.11
C ARG A 290 -22.51 2.98 -8.05
N TRP A 291 -21.87 2.19 -8.91
CA TRP A 291 -22.56 1.27 -9.81
C TRP A 291 -23.34 0.20 -9.04
N MET A 292 -22.73 -0.45 -8.04
CA MET A 292 -23.40 -1.46 -7.22
C MET A 292 -24.58 -0.90 -6.41
N LEU A 293 -24.45 0.32 -5.89
CA LEU A 293 -25.52 1.00 -5.13
C LEU A 293 -26.59 1.65 -6.01
N LYS A 294 -26.48 1.56 -7.35
CA LYS A 294 -27.40 2.19 -8.32
C LYS A 294 -27.71 3.68 -8.03
N ARG A 295 -26.74 4.42 -7.50
CA ARG A 295 -26.93 5.85 -7.19
C ARG A 295 -26.98 6.66 -8.49
N THR A 296 -28.06 7.41 -8.70
CA THR A 296 -28.27 8.27 -9.88
C THR A 296 -27.24 9.41 -9.91
N PRO A 297 -26.68 9.77 -11.08
CA PRO A 297 -25.69 10.83 -11.21
C PRO A 297 -26.23 12.25 -11.00
N GLU A 298 -27.49 12.44 -10.58
CA GLU A 298 -28.12 13.77 -10.40
C GLU A 298 -27.94 14.35 -8.98
N GLN A 299 -27.56 13.54 -7.99
CA GLN A 299 -27.28 13.97 -6.60
C GLN A 299 -25.88 14.62 -6.45
N LYS A 300 -25.40 15.28 -7.51
CA LYS A 300 -23.96 15.45 -7.84
C LYS A 300 -23.43 16.88 -7.65
N GLN A 301 -23.90 17.61 -6.65
CA GLN A 301 -23.52 19.02 -6.47
C GLN A 301 -22.84 19.36 -5.15
N GLU A 302 -22.28 18.37 -4.45
CA GLU A 302 -21.16 18.65 -3.54
C GLU A 302 -19.87 18.14 -4.16
N THR A 303 -18.88 19.03 -4.23
CA THR A 303 -17.51 18.73 -4.68
C THR A 303 -17.01 17.44 -4.03
N TRP A 304 -16.69 16.41 -4.82
CA TRP A 304 -16.20 15.13 -4.29
C TRP A 304 -14.91 15.36 -3.49
N LYS A 305 -14.99 15.22 -2.16
CA LYS A 305 -13.84 15.38 -1.23
C LYS A 305 -13.11 14.08 -0.94
N GLY A 306 -13.66 12.92 -1.31
CA GLY A 306 -13.02 11.62 -1.08
C GLY A 306 -12.58 11.38 0.36
N ASP A 307 -11.39 10.79 0.56
CA ASP A 307 -10.83 10.54 1.90
C ASP A 307 -10.35 11.80 2.63
N PHE A 308 -10.24 12.94 1.94
CA PHE A 308 -9.94 14.23 2.54
C PHE A 308 -11.02 14.69 3.52
N LYS A 309 -12.27 14.22 3.39
CA LYS A 309 -13.37 14.56 4.31
C LYS A 309 -13.02 14.27 5.78
N ILE A 310 -12.14 13.29 6.04
CA ILE A 310 -11.73 12.94 7.41
C ILE A 310 -10.73 13.93 8.02
N PHE A 311 -10.03 14.70 7.18
CA PHE A 311 -9.02 15.65 7.62
C PHE A 311 -9.62 16.78 8.45
N ASP A 312 -10.86 17.18 8.15
CA ASP A 312 -11.57 18.25 8.88
C ASP A 312 -11.70 17.94 10.39
N ASN A 313 -11.76 16.65 10.76
CA ASN A 313 -11.87 16.19 12.15
C ASN A 313 -10.66 15.33 12.57
N ALA A 314 -9.53 15.97 12.88
CA ALA A 314 -8.29 15.29 13.30
C ALA A 314 -8.47 14.33 14.49
N THR A 315 -9.35 14.66 15.45
CA THR A 315 -9.64 13.78 16.61
C THR A 315 -10.33 12.49 16.18
N GLN A 316 -11.17 12.55 15.15
CA GLN A 316 -11.93 11.43 14.61
C GLN A 316 -11.04 10.49 13.81
N LEU A 317 -10.11 11.04 13.02
CA LEU A 317 -9.07 10.26 12.35
C LEU A 317 -8.28 9.43 13.37
N ARG A 318 -7.73 10.06 14.42
CA ARG A 318 -6.94 9.37 15.46
C ARG A 318 -7.73 8.28 16.17
N LYS A 319 -8.98 8.56 16.56
CA LYS A 319 -9.88 7.57 17.18
C LYS A 319 -10.11 6.35 16.27
N ARG A 320 -10.31 6.57 14.97
CA ARG A 320 -10.56 5.50 13.99
C ARG A 320 -9.33 4.64 13.75
N VAL A 321 -8.17 5.25 13.52
CA VAL A 321 -6.92 4.51 13.32
C VAL A 321 -6.59 3.71 14.59
N PHE A 322 -6.71 4.32 15.77
CA PHE A 322 -6.53 3.62 17.05
C PHE A 322 -7.50 2.44 17.21
N ARG A 323 -8.79 2.62 16.91
CA ARG A 323 -9.80 1.55 16.97
C ARG A 323 -9.45 0.38 16.05
N VAL A 324 -9.02 0.63 14.81
CA VAL A 324 -8.57 -0.43 13.90
C VAL A 324 -7.35 -1.15 14.46
N CYS A 325 -6.39 -0.39 14.97
CA CYS A 325 -5.17 -0.97 15.50
C CYS A 325 -5.44 -1.89 16.69
N CYS A 326 -6.19 -1.39 17.69
CA CYS A 326 -6.61 -2.19 18.83
C CYS A 326 -7.46 -3.39 18.41
N GLY A 327 -8.39 -3.21 17.47
CA GLY A 327 -9.24 -4.31 17.00
C GLY A 327 -8.43 -5.43 16.34
N MET A 328 -7.47 -5.09 15.47
CA MET A 328 -6.57 -6.07 14.84
C MET A 328 -5.71 -6.81 15.87
N ILE A 329 -5.19 -6.10 16.89
CA ILE A 329 -4.40 -6.69 17.98
C ILE A 329 -5.27 -7.62 18.83
N VAL A 330 -6.49 -7.20 19.21
CA VAL A 330 -7.42 -8.00 20.02
C VAL A 330 -7.81 -9.30 19.30
N ILE A 331 -8.12 -9.22 18.01
CA ILE A 331 -8.45 -10.41 17.21
C ILE A 331 -7.25 -11.34 17.15
N SER A 332 -6.04 -10.80 16.92
CA SER A 332 -4.83 -11.62 16.89
C SER A 332 -4.47 -12.20 18.26
N SER A 333 -4.71 -11.49 19.37
CA SER A 333 -4.48 -12.01 20.71
C SER A 333 -5.48 -13.10 21.07
N LEU A 334 -6.72 -13.00 20.61
CA LEU A 334 -7.71 -14.05 20.79
C LEU A 334 -7.29 -15.33 20.06
N LYS A 335 -6.79 -15.22 18.82
CA LYS A 335 -6.21 -16.36 18.09
C LYS A 335 -5.05 -17.01 18.85
N LEU A 336 -4.13 -16.20 19.36
CA LEU A 336 -3.00 -16.67 20.17
C LEU A 336 -3.48 -17.38 21.44
N LEU A 337 -4.44 -16.80 22.16
CA LEU A 337 -5.02 -17.40 23.35
C LEU A 337 -5.68 -18.74 23.04
N SER A 338 -6.45 -18.83 21.95
CA SER A 338 -7.05 -20.08 21.50
C SER A 338 -5.99 -21.14 21.18
N ALA A 339 -4.89 -20.77 20.51
CA ALA A 339 -3.78 -21.68 20.21
C ALA A 339 -3.03 -22.13 21.48
N ALA A 340 -2.86 -21.23 22.45
CA ALA A 340 -2.26 -21.52 23.75
C ALA A 340 -3.14 -22.50 24.55
N CYS A 341 -4.44 -22.24 24.64
CA CYS A 341 -5.41 -23.12 25.28
C CYS A 341 -5.45 -24.51 24.62
N ALA A 342 -5.49 -24.57 23.29
CA ALA A 342 -5.45 -25.83 22.56
C ALA A 342 -4.18 -26.64 22.86
N SER A 343 -3.02 -25.98 22.92
CA SER A 343 -1.75 -26.62 23.26
C SER A 343 -1.68 -27.08 24.72
N ALA A 344 -2.23 -26.28 25.64
CA ALA A 344 -2.29 -26.62 27.06
C ALA A 344 -3.20 -27.82 27.36
N LEU A 345 -4.35 -27.91 26.67
CA LEU A 345 -5.28 -29.03 26.77
C LEU A 345 -4.67 -30.31 26.19
N HIS A 346 -4.02 -30.23 25.03
CA HIS A 346 -3.42 -31.38 24.35
C HIS A 346 -1.97 -31.65 24.75
N ARG A 347 -1.50 -31.10 25.88
CA ARG A 347 -0.08 -31.24 26.31
C ARG A 347 0.37 -32.68 26.55
N ARG A 348 -0.57 -33.59 26.83
CA ARG A 348 -0.31 -35.04 27.00
C ARG A 348 -0.59 -35.87 25.74
N HIS A 349 -1.04 -35.23 24.66
CA HIS A 349 -1.32 -35.91 23.41
C HIS A 349 -0.02 -36.21 22.65
N LEU A 350 0.07 -37.37 22.01
CA LEU A 350 1.25 -37.82 21.25
C LEU A 350 1.73 -36.80 20.20
N MET A 351 0.79 -36.04 19.61
CA MET A 351 1.09 -35.03 18.59
C MET A 351 1.40 -33.63 19.15
N VAL A 352 1.61 -33.45 20.45
CA VAL A 352 1.89 -32.13 21.06
C VAL A 352 3.07 -31.42 20.39
N TRP A 353 4.18 -32.12 20.19
CA TRP A 353 5.39 -31.56 19.60
C TRP A 353 5.37 -31.50 18.07
N LYS A 354 4.47 -32.25 17.43
CA LYS A 354 4.34 -32.26 15.97
C LYS A 354 3.36 -31.21 15.44
N ILE A 355 2.28 -30.95 16.18
CA ILE A 355 1.16 -30.12 15.69
C ILE A 355 0.90 -28.94 16.62
N PHE A 356 0.64 -29.19 17.92
CA PHE A 356 0.12 -28.16 18.81
C PHE A 356 1.16 -27.11 19.21
N ALA A 357 2.33 -27.53 19.70
CA ALA A 357 3.39 -26.62 20.11
C ALA A 357 3.93 -25.78 18.94
N PRO A 358 4.23 -26.34 17.74
CA PRO A 358 4.54 -25.54 16.57
C PRO A 358 3.42 -24.53 16.24
N ARG A 359 2.16 -24.96 16.20
CA ARG A 359 1.03 -24.06 15.91
C ARG A 359 0.95 -22.87 16.88
N PHE A 360 1.17 -23.11 18.17
CA PHE A 360 1.23 -22.04 19.17
C PHE A 360 2.38 -21.07 18.92
N VAL A 361 3.59 -21.56 18.64
CA VAL A 361 4.76 -20.72 18.34
C VAL A 361 4.52 -19.85 17.09
N TYR A 362 3.93 -20.43 16.03
CA TYR A 362 3.59 -19.67 14.82
C TYR A 362 2.50 -18.61 15.09
N GLU A 363 1.47 -18.91 15.88
CA GLU A 363 0.46 -17.90 16.23
C GLU A 363 1.02 -16.81 17.15
N ALA A 364 2.01 -17.13 18.01
CA ALA A 364 2.72 -16.13 18.80
C ALA A 364 3.54 -15.19 17.90
N ALA A 365 4.27 -15.75 16.94
CA ALA A 365 5.01 -15.00 15.94
C ALA A 365 4.09 -14.17 15.02
N PHE A 366 2.94 -14.72 14.65
CA PHE A 366 1.89 -14.02 13.90
C PHE A 366 1.36 -12.81 14.68
N PHE A 367 1.12 -12.96 15.99
CA PHE A 367 0.69 -11.88 16.88
C PHE A 367 1.72 -10.76 16.98
N VAL A 368 3.00 -11.11 17.17
CA VAL A 368 4.10 -10.12 17.19
C VAL A 368 4.15 -9.37 15.86
N THR A 369 4.13 -10.09 14.74
CA THR A 369 4.17 -9.50 13.40
C THR A 369 2.99 -8.55 13.15
N THR A 370 1.78 -9.00 13.49
CA THR A 370 0.55 -8.18 13.34
C THR A 370 0.67 -6.91 14.17
N SER A 371 1.07 -7.03 15.45
CA SER A 371 1.19 -5.90 16.37
C SER A 371 2.23 -4.87 15.88
N THR A 372 3.41 -5.34 15.44
CA THR A 372 4.45 -4.46 14.89
C THR A 372 4.01 -3.78 13.61
N CYS A 373 3.43 -4.52 12.65
CA CYS A 373 3.00 -3.95 11.37
C CYS A 373 1.86 -2.94 11.54
N VAL A 374 0.88 -3.24 12.41
CA VAL A 374 -0.22 -2.32 12.72
C VAL A 374 0.29 -1.05 13.40
N LEU A 375 1.27 -1.15 14.30
CA LEU A 375 1.91 0.02 14.90
C LEU A 375 2.67 0.86 13.87
N LEU A 376 3.43 0.23 12.97
CA LEU A 376 4.11 0.92 11.87
C LEU A 376 3.11 1.62 10.95
N ALA A 377 1.98 0.97 10.62
CA ALA A 377 0.92 1.55 9.83
C ALA A 377 0.27 2.75 10.53
N PHE A 378 0.05 2.68 11.85
CA PHE A 378 -0.42 3.80 12.67
C PHE A 378 0.55 4.99 12.58
N LEU A 379 1.83 4.76 12.85
CA LEU A 379 2.86 5.82 12.81
C LEU A 379 2.96 6.45 11.43
N TYR A 380 2.88 5.63 10.38
CA TYR A 380 2.90 6.10 9.01
C TYR A 380 1.70 6.99 8.70
N VAL A 381 0.47 6.59 9.03
CA VAL A 381 -0.73 7.43 8.83
C VAL A 381 -0.63 8.76 9.58
N MET A 382 -0.14 8.74 10.82
CA MET A 382 0.10 9.97 11.60
C MET A 382 1.15 10.87 10.95
N ARG A 383 2.18 10.28 10.31
CA ARG A 383 3.16 11.03 9.51
C ARG A 383 2.53 11.66 8.27
N VAL A 384 1.62 10.96 7.58
CA VAL A 384 0.86 11.50 6.45
C VAL A 384 0.02 12.71 6.90
N ASP A 385 -0.78 12.56 7.95
CA ASP A 385 -1.66 13.61 8.50
C ASP A 385 -0.88 14.87 8.90
N ASN A 386 0.24 14.71 9.61
CA ASN A 386 1.11 15.82 9.98
C ASN A 386 1.70 16.55 8.77
N THR A 387 2.07 15.80 7.73
CA THR A 387 2.62 16.39 6.51
C THR A 387 1.53 17.11 5.71
N LEU A 388 0.34 16.51 5.61
CA LEU A 388 -0.84 17.12 4.98
C LEU A 388 -1.25 18.42 5.69
N SER A 389 -1.24 18.42 7.02
CA SER A 389 -1.52 19.61 7.84
C SER A 389 -0.54 20.74 7.54
N LYS A 390 0.77 20.44 7.42
CA LYS A 390 1.79 21.43 7.06
C LYS A 390 1.60 21.94 5.63
N PHE A 391 1.29 21.04 4.70
CA PHE A 391 1.03 21.40 3.32
C PHE A 391 -0.16 22.35 3.19
N ILE A 392 -1.27 22.09 3.88
CA ILE A 392 -2.48 22.92 3.83
C ILE A 392 -2.24 24.29 4.48
N LYS A 393 -1.50 24.35 5.59
CA LYS A 393 -1.10 25.62 6.21
C LYS A 393 -0.25 26.51 5.29
N ASN A 394 0.50 25.90 4.39
CA ASN A 394 1.35 26.60 3.43
C ASN A 394 0.63 26.99 2.14
N LEU A 395 -0.65 26.62 1.97
CA LEU A 395 -1.44 27.07 0.82
C LEU A 395 -1.75 28.57 0.98
N PRO A 396 -1.59 29.38 -0.09
CA PRO A 396 -1.97 30.78 -0.05
C PRO A 396 -3.48 30.87 0.21
N THR A 397 -3.85 31.26 1.43
CA THR A 397 -5.24 31.49 1.80
C THR A 397 -5.75 32.70 1.02
N LYS A 398 -6.96 32.57 0.46
CA LYS A 398 -7.75 33.68 -0.08
C LYS A 398 -7.70 34.82 0.94
N LYS A 399 -7.12 35.98 0.60
CA LYS A 399 -7.25 37.19 1.43
C LYS A 399 -8.75 37.50 1.48
N GLN A 400 -9.40 37.18 2.60
CA GLN A 400 -10.71 37.71 2.91
C GLN A 400 -10.49 39.19 3.25
N ASN A 401 -10.65 40.07 2.26
CA ASN A 401 -10.86 41.49 2.49
C ASN A 401 -12.35 41.77 2.35
#